data_AF-A0A1B6HKN7-F1
#
_entry.id   AF-A0A1B6HKN7-F1
#
_cell.length_a   1.000
_cell.length_b   1.000
_cell.length_c   1.000
_cell.angle_alpha   90.00
_cell.angle_beta   90.00
_cell.angle_gamma   90.00
#
_symmetry.space_group_name_H-M   'P 1'
#
loop_
_entity.id
_entity.type
_entity.pdbx_description
1 polymer ?
#
loop_
_entity_poly.entity_id
_entity_poly.type
_entity_poly.pdbx_seq_one_letter_code
_entity_poly.pdbx_strand_id
1 'polypeptide(L)'
;ESVYNLVQEVRKATHLNYELSKVAITVVLRGLQELVPPHSTPALLNVQSLLSGDLSMPARILDKTHDAQRLRLVLQELVSCKEDAQQRSWELYEDEAVISEYLHELISILENADPVICRRVLSQNGYEEICTLLQYYQMEVRWPIRQLLIKALCVMCAVHPPVISILLNSVLPMELARDMMSNTRNISRLTNSSALLTRIFSTGESMPVTHLEHVGSEFVTFLLAFIEEPPETDS
;
A
#
# COMPACT_ATOMS: atom_id res chain seq x y z
N GLU A 1 24.68 5.79 7.47
CA GLU A 1 24.34 6.63 6.30
C GLU A 1 24.87 6.07 4.99
N SER A 2 26.20 5.99 4.76
CA SER A 2 26.73 5.55 3.46
C SER A 2 26.25 4.17 3.00
N VAL A 3 26.17 3.19 3.91
CA VAL A 3 25.62 1.84 3.60
C VAL A 3 24.14 1.91 3.22
N TYR A 4 23.36 2.74 3.91
CA TYR A 4 21.95 2.94 3.56
C TYR A 4 21.80 3.59 2.19
N ASN A 5 22.58 4.63 1.90
CA ASN A 5 22.57 5.28 0.59
C ASN A 5 22.97 4.30 -0.52
N LEU A 6 23.92 3.39 -0.27
CA LEU A 6 24.27 2.32 -1.21
C LEU A 6 23.07 1.40 -1.50
N VAL A 7 22.30 1.02 -0.49
CA VAL A 7 21.05 0.24 -0.67
C VAL A 7 20.05 1.01 -1.53
N GLN A 8 19.87 2.30 -1.27
CA GLN A 8 18.98 3.16 -2.04
C GLN A 8 19.42 3.31 -3.51
N GLU A 9 20.72 3.46 -3.77
CA GLU A 9 21.25 3.54 -5.14
C GLU A 9 21.08 2.22 -5.91
N VAL A 10 21.39 1.07 -5.28
CA VAL A 10 21.16 -0.24 -5.91
C VAL A 10 19.68 -0.43 -6.21
N ARG A 11 18.80 -0.11 -5.27
CA ARG A 11 17.36 -0.17 -5.46
C ARG A 11 16.90 0.70 -6.63
N LYS A 12 17.33 1.96 -6.66
CA LYS A 12 17.00 2.90 -7.73
C LYS A 12 17.49 2.43 -9.10
N ALA A 13 18.66 1.81 -9.18
CA ALA A 13 19.26 1.35 -10.42
C ALA A 13 18.70 -0.01 -10.92
N THR A 14 18.18 -0.85 -10.03
CA THR A 14 17.80 -2.25 -10.36
C THR A 14 16.31 -2.53 -10.21
N HIS A 15 15.56 -1.63 -9.59
CA HIS A 15 14.16 -1.82 -9.20
C HIS A 15 13.91 -3.02 -8.28
N LEU A 16 14.95 -3.60 -7.69
CA LEU A 16 14.82 -4.61 -6.65
C LEU A 16 14.13 -4.02 -5.42
N ASN A 17 13.34 -4.83 -4.71
CA ASN A 17 12.82 -4.41 -3.40
C ASN A 17 13.95 -4.15 -2.40
N TYR A 18 13.64 -3.44 -1.32
CA TYR A 18 14.62 -2.98 -0.33
C TYR A 18 15.48 -4.13 0.24
N GLU A 19 14.85 -5.25 0.60
CA GLU A 19 15.58 -6.41 1.14
C GLU A 19 16.43 -7.11 0.07
N LEU A 20 15.92 -7.27 -1.15
CA LEU A 20 16.70 -7.82 -2.27
C LEU A 20 17.87 -6.93 -2.66
N SER A 21 17.75 -5.61 -2.47
CA SER A 21 18.86 -4.67 -2.67
C SER A 21 19.97 -4.90 -1.65
N LYS A 22 19.64 -5.18 -0.38
CA LYS A 22 20.61 -5.59 0.65
C LYS A 22 21.27 -6.93 0.30
N VAL A 23 20.50 -7.89 -0.20
CA VAL A 23 21.01 -9.19 -0.65
C VAL A 23 21.98 -9.02 -1.83
N ALA A 24 21.61 -8.24 -2.85
CA ALA A 24 22.45 -7.99 -4.01
C ALA A 24 23.80 -7.40 -3.60
N ILE A 25 23.82 -6.41 -2.72
CA ILE A 25 25.06 -5.84 -2.18
C ILE A 25 25.87 -6.90 -1.43
N THR A 26 25.21 -7.70 -0.59
CA THR A 26 25.89 -8.75 0.19
C THR A 26 26.57 -9.78 -0.71
N VAL A 27 25.93 -10.19 -1.81
CA VAL A 27 26.49 -11.11 -2.81
C VAL A 27 27.71 -10.49 -3.49
N VAL A 28 27.61 -9.24 -3.94
CA VAL A 28 28.75 -8.53 -4.55
C VAL A 28 29.92 -8.40 -3.58
N LEU A 29 29.64 -8.05 -2.31
CA LEU A 29 30.68 -7.94 -1.29
C LEU A 29 31.38 -9.28 -1.02
N ARG A 30 30.66 -10.40 -1.07
CA ARG A 30 31.26 -11.74 -0.92
C ARG A 30 32.18 -12.08 -2.09
N GLY A 31 31.75 -11.82 -3.33
CA GLY A 31 32.61 -12.01 -4.50
C GLY A 31 33.86 -11.13 -4.47
N LEU A 32 33.71 -9.87 -4.01
CA LEU A 32 34.85 -8.96 -3.87
C LEU A 32 35.86 -9.43 -2.83
N GLN A 33 35.46 -10.09 -1.74
CA GLN A 33 36.39 -10.61 -0.73
C GLN A 33 37.41 -11.60 -1.32
N GLU A 34 37.06 -12.29 -2.40
CA GLU A 34 37.97 -13.22 -3.10
C GLU A 34 38.93 -12.50 -4.07
N LEU A 35 38.60 -11.26 -4.47
CA LEU A 35 39.32 -10.50 -5.49
C LEU A 35 40.18 -9.36 -4.91
N VAL A 36 39.84 -8.85 -3.72
CA VAL A 36 40.53 -7.72 -3.11
C VAL A 36 41.67 -8.17 -2.19
N PRO A 37 42.67 -7.32 -1.94
CA PRO A 37 43.72 -7.62 -0.97
C PRO A 37 43.18 -7.92 0.44
N PRO A 38 43.82 -8.81 1.22
CA PRO A 38 43.33 -9.22 2.55
C PRO A 38 43.13 -8.07 3.56
N HIS A 39 43.84 -6.95 3.38
CA HIS A 39 43.70 -5.79 4.27
C HIS A 39 42.39 -5.02 4.06
N SER A 40 41.69 -5.22 2.93
CA SER A 40 40.38 -4.62 2.64
C SER A 40 39.21 -5.45 3.19
N THR A 41 39.44 -6.74 3.49
CA THR A 41 38.42 -7.68 3.97
C THR A 41 37.67 -7.20 5.23
N PRO A 42 38.33 -6.64 6.27
CA PRO A 42 37.62 -6.16 7.45
C PRO A 42 36.59 -5.07 7.14
N ALA A 43 36.87 -4.19 6.17
CA ALA A 43 35.94 -3.15 5.75
C ALA A 43 34.71 -3.74 5.05
N LEU A 44 34.90 -4.73 4.17
CA LEU A 44 33.80 -5.43 3.49
C LEU A 44 32.92 -6.20 4.47
N LEU A 45 33.53 -6.88 5.46
CA LEU A 45 32.82 -7.59 6.53
C LEU A 45 32.01 -6.63 7.41
N ASN A 46 32.54 -5.44 7.70
CA ASN A 46 31.80 -4.41 8.44
C ASN A 46 30.54 -3.97 7.68
N VAL A 47 30.64 -3.74 6.37
CA VAL A 47 29.47 -3.40 5.54
C VAL A 47 28.46 -4.55 5.53
N GLN A 48 28.90 -5.80 5.38
CA GLN A 48 28.01 -6.97 5.45
C GLN A 48 27.30 -7.09 6.81
N SER A 49 28.02 -6.82 7.90
CA SER A 49 27.44 -6.80 9.26
C SER A 49 26.34 -5.75 9.38
N LEU A 50 26.60 -4.53 8.88
CA LEU A 50 25.60 -3.45 8.86
C LEU A 50 24.37 -3.80 8.00
N LEU A 51 24.56 -4.44 6.85
CA LEU A 51 23.46 -4.87 5.97
C LEU A 51 22.61 -6.00 6.57
N SER A 52 23.19 -6.80 7.47
CA SER A 52 22.46 -7.88 8.16
C SER A 52 21.53 -7.33 9.25
N GLY A 53 21.77 -6.10 9.73
CA GLY A 53 20.97 -5.43 10.75
C GLY A 53 19.99 -4.40 10.19
N ASP A 54 19.26 -3.75 11.10
CA ASP A 54 18.38 -2.63 10.77
C ASP A 54 19.20 -1.35 10.55
N LEU A 55 19.15 -0.84 9.33
CA LEU A 55 19.78 0.42 8.95
C LEU A 55 18.91 1.60 9.40
N SER A 56 18.88 1.86 10.70
CA SER A 56 18.15 3.01 11.25
C SER A 56 18.76 4.33 10.77
N MET A 57 17.92 5.18 10.17
CA MET A 57 18.33 6.47 9.60
C MET A 57 17.49 7.62 10.17
N PRO A 58 18.10 8.81 10.41
CA PRO A 58 17.36 9.98 10.82
C PRO A 58 16.30 10.39 9.77
N ALA A 59 15.18 10.93 10.24
CA ALA A 59 14.09 11.50 9.46
C ALA A 59 14.56 12.30 8.22
N ARG A 60 15.51 13.23 8.41
CA ARG A 60 16.06 14.08 7.34
C ARG A 60 16.68 13.31 6.16
N ILE A 61 17.16 12.09 6.38
CA ILE A 61 17.74 11.25 5.33
C ILE A 61 16.64 10.45 4.64
N LEU A 62 15.74 9.86 5.44
CA LEU A 62 14.58 9.13 4.94
C LEU A 62 13.75 10.00 3.99
N ASP A 63 13.48 11.26 4.37
CA ASP A 63 12.68 12.21 3.58
C ASP A 63 13.31 12.56 2.23
N LYS A 64 14.63 12.41 2.08
CA LYS A 64 15.37 12.74 0.85
C LYS A 64 15.56 11.55 -0.08
N THR A 65 15.14 10.36 0.33
CA THR A 65 15.22 9.17 -0.52
C THR A 65 14.31 9.33 -1.74
N HIS A 66 14.67 8.65 -2.82
CA HIS A 66 13.88 8.62 -4.04
C HIS A 66 12.45 8.15 -3.77
N ASP A 67 12.30 7.05 -3.03
CA ASP A 67 10.99 6.47 -2.72
C ASP A 67 10.14 7.41 -1.86
N ALA A 68 10.73 8.13 -0.89
CA ALA A 68 9.98 9.11 -0.10
C ALA A 68 9.46 10.27 -0.95
N GLN A 69 10.25 10.70 -1.94
CA GLN A 69 9.86 11.79 -2.84
C GLN A 69 8.77 11.33 -3.82
N ARG A 70 8.93 10.16 -4.44
CA ARG A 70 7.94 9.59 -5.34
C ARG A 70 6.64 9.27 -4.62
N LEU A 71 6.69 8.68 -3.43
CA LEU A 71 5.48 8.38 -2.65
C LEU A 71 4.67 9.64 -2.32
N ARG A 72 5.35 10.72 -1.89
CA ARG A 72 4.69 12.01 -1.64
C ARG A 72 4.07 12.60 -2.90
N LEU A 73 4.81 12.58 -4.00
CA LEU A 73 4.31 13.10 -5.27
C LEU A 73 3.09 12.33 -5.75
N VAL A 74 3.14 10.99 -5.78
CA VAL A 74 2.01 10.16 -6.21
C VAL A 74 0.78 10.38 -5.33
N LEU A 75 0.95 10.50 -4.00
CA LEU A 75 -0.16 10.83 -3.12
C LEU A 75 -0.75 12.21 -3.44
N GLN A 76 0.08 13.23 -3.70
CA GLN A 76 -0.37 14.57 -4.08
C GLN A 76 -1.12 14.59 -5.41
N GLU A 77 -0.65 13.84 -6.41
CA GLU A 77 -1.33 13.72 -7.70
C GLU A 77 -2.71 13.04 -7.55
N LEU A 78 -2.82 12.00 -6.71
CA LEU A 78 -4.10 11.34 -6.43
C LEU A 78 -5.07 12.25 -5.67
N VAL A 79 -4.57 13.06 -4.73
CA VAL A 79 -5.37 14.11 -4.07
C VAL A 79 -5.88 15.11 -5.11
N SER A 80 -5.02 15.56 -6.02
CA SER A 80 -5.38 16.50 -7.08
C SER A 80 -6.43 15.89 -8.02
N CYS A 81 -6.30 14.61 -8.39
CA CYS A 81 -7.30 13.89 -9.19
C CYS A 81 -8.69 13.89 -8.51
N LYS A 82 -8.73 13.69 -7.18
CA LYS A 82 -9.98 13.76 -6.41
C LYS A 82 -10.59 15.16 -6.42
N GLU A 83 -9.77 16.21 -6.25
CA GLU A 83 -10.27 17.59 -6.28
C GLU A 83 -10.79 17.99 -7.67
N ASP A 84 -10.10 17.58 -8.73
CA ASP A 84 -10.54 17.78 -10.11
C ASP A 84 -11.89 17.09 -10.39
N ALA A 85 -12.05 15.85 -9.91
CA ALA A 85 -13.31 15.11 -10.02
C ALA A 85 -14.48 15.78 -9.29
N GLN A 86 -14.22 16.57 -8.24
CA GLN A 86 -15.25 17.36 -7.56
C GLN A 86 -15.68 18.59 -8.37
N GLN A 87 -14.81 19.11 -9.23
CA GLN A 87 -15.03 20.36 -9.96
C GLN A 87 -15.55 20.15 -11.40
N ARG A 88 -15.25 19.02 -12.05
CA ARG A 88 -15.62 18.75 -13.45
C ARG A 88 -16.85 17.83 -13.56
N SER A 89 -17.72 18.12 -14.52
CA SER A 89 -18.94 17.34 -14.78
C SER A 89 -18.92 16.49 -16.07
N TRP A 90 -17.91 16.60 -16.96
CA TRP A 90 -18.04 16.07 -18.34
C TRP A 90 -16.83 15.34 -19.00
N GLU A 91 -15.66 15.14 -18.39
CA GLU A 91 -14.50 14.47 -19.06
C GLU A 91 -13.85 13.31 -18.25
N LEU A 92 -14.64 12.31 -17.84
CA LEU A 92 -14.15 11.24 -16.95
C LEU A 92 -13.38 10.10 -17.64
N TYR A 93 -13.24 10.05 -18.97
CA TYR A 93 -12.66 8.88 -19.64
C TYR A 93 -11.17 8.99 -19.94
N GLU A 94 -10.62 10.18 -20.18
CA GLU A 94 -9.19 10.35 -20.51
C GLU A 94 -8.28 10.17 -19.29
N ASP A 95 -8.79 10.37 -18.07
CA ASP A 95 -8.00 10.35 -16.84
C ASP A 95 -7.82 8.95 -16.23
N GLU A 96 -8.59 7.92 -16.65
CA GLU A 96 -8.55 6.60 -15.99
C GLU A 96 -7.16 5.96 -16.07
N ALA A 97 -6.50 6.04 -17.23
CA ALA A 97 -5.16 5.48 -17.41
C ALA A 97 -4.13 6.17 -16.51
N VAL A 98 -4.19 7.51 -16.43
CA VAL A 98 -3.30 8.33 -15.61
C VAL A 98 -3.50 8.03 -14.13
N ILE A 99 -4.75 7.98 -13.66
CA ILE A 99 -5.07 7.62 -12.26
C ILE A 99 -4.57 6.19 -11.96
N SER A 100 -4.76 5.26 -12.89
CA SER A 100 -4.31 3.88 -12.75
C SER A 100 -2.79 3.79 -12.66
N GLU A 101 -2.05 4.56 -13.46
CA GLU A 101 -0.59 4.67 -13.38
C GLU A 101 -0.13 5.17 -12.01
N TYR A 102 -0.75 6.22 -11.48
CA TYR A 102 -0.46 6.72 -10.12
C TYR A 102 -0.75 5.66 -9.05
N LEU A 103 -1.88 4.96 -9.13
CA LEU A 103 -2.21 3.91 -8.16
C LEU A 103 -1.26 2.70 -8.27
N HIS A 104 -0.88 2.31 -9.47
CA HIS A 104 0.11 1.26 -9.68
C HIS A 104 1.47 1.64 -9.12
N GLU A 105 1.90 2.89 -9.31
CA GLU A 105 3.13 3.39 -8.72
C GLU A 105 3.06 3.42 -7.19
N LEU A 106 1.95 3.92 -6.62
CA LEU A 106 1.72 3.92 -5.18
C LEU A 106 1.86 2.52 -4.58
N ILE A 107 1.17 1.55 -5.16
CA ILE A 107 1.22 0.15 -4.75
C ILE A 107 2.64 -0.39 -4.85
N SER A 108 3.31 -0.15 -5.99
CA SER A 108 4.68 -0.63 -6.24
C SER A 108 5.67 -0.07 -5.22
N ILE A 109 5.59 1.23 -4.89
CA ILE A 109 6.45 1.83 -3.87
C ILE A 109 6.17 1.20 -2.51
N LEU A 110 4.90 1.09 -2.11
CA LEU A 110 4.53 0.55 -0.80
C LEU A 110 4.94 -0.92 -0.62
N GLU A 111 4.86 -1.75 -1.67
CA GLU A 111 5.25 -3.17 -1.63
C GLU A 111 6.78 -3.36 -1.59
N ASN A 112 7.55 -2.45 -2.19
CA ASN A 112 8.97 -2.71 -2.48
C ASN A 112 9.95 -1.80 -1.75
N ALA A 113 9.52 -0.62 -1.28
CA ALA A 113 10.38 0.35 -0.62
C ALA A 113 10.72 -0.07 0.82
N ASP A 114 11.65 0.65 1.44
CA ASP A 114 11.92 0.53 2.87
C ASP A 114 10.61 0.83 3.64
N PRO A 115 10.07 -0.12 4.43
CA PRO A 115 8.83 0.08 5.17
C PRO A 115 8.87 1.29 6.11
N VAL A 116 10.05 1.67 6.61
CA VAL A 116 10.23 2.86 7.45
C VAL A 116 9.91 4.13 6.67
N ILE A 117 10.32 4.22 5.39
CA ILE A 117 9.98 5.34 4.51
C ILE A 117 8.47 5.41 4.32
N CYS A 118 7.84 4.28 3.97
CA CYS A 118 6.41 4.22 3.72
C CYS A 118 5.60 4.66 4.94
N ARG A 119 5.88 4.08 6.12
CA ARG A 119 5.20 4.47 7.37
C ARG A 119 5.38 5.95 7.68
N ARG A 120 6.59 6.48 7.46
CA ARG A 120 6.90 7.89 7.71
C ARG A 120 6.08 8.79 6.79
N VAL A 121 6.04 8.52 5.50
CA VAL A 121 5.28 9.35 4.54
C VAL A 121 3.78 9.23 4.80
N LEU A 122 3.25 8.03 5.01
CA LEU A 122 1.82 7.81 5.27
C LEU A 122 1.33 8.48 6.57
N SER A 123 2.20 8.64 7.57
CA SER A 123 1.86 9.30 8.84
C SER A 123 2.08 10.82 8.86
N GLN A 124 2.53 11.40 7.74
CA GLN A 124 2.62 12.85 7.62
C GLN A 124 1.22 13.48 7.72
N ASN A 125 1.19 14.74 8.18
CA ASN A 125 -0.03 15.55 8.27
C ASN A 125 -1.20 14.89 9.02
N GLY A 126 -0.93 13.93 9.91
CA GLY A 126 -1.98 13.23 10.64
C GLY A 126 -2.84 12.31 9.76
N TYR A 127 -2.25 11.70 8.72
CA TYR A 127 -2.91 10.76 7.81
C TYR A 127 -3.91 11.40 6.83
N GLU A 128 -3.79 12.69 6.57
CA GLU A 128 -4.69 13.45 5.71
C GLU A 128 -4.78 12.87 4.28
N GLU A 129 -3.66 12.44 3.71
CA GLU A 129 -3.61 11.84 2.38
C GLU A 129 -4.37 10.51 2.33
N ILE A 130 -4.30 9.69 3.39
CA ILE A 130 -5.08 8.45 3.50
C ILE A 130 -6.57 8.77 3.60
N CYS A 131 -6.95 9.71 4.46
CA CYS A 131 -8.34 10.15 4.59
C CYS A 131 -8.89 10.68 3.26
N THR A 132 -8.07 11.38 2.48
CA THR A 132 -8.46 11.88 1.16
C THR A 132 -8.64 10.76 0.14
N LEU A 133 -7.78 9.73 0.15
CA LEU A 133 -7.96 8.55 -0.69
C LEU A 133 -9.24 7.76 -0.32
N LEU A 134 -9.63 7.73 0.95
CA LEU A 134 -10.90 7.12 1.36
C LEU A 134 -12.09 7.90 0.82
N GLN A 135 -12.08 9.23 0.92
CA GLN A 135 -13.10 10.06 0.29
C GLN A 135 -13.12 9.87 -1.22
N TYR A 136 -11.95 9.73 -1.84
CA TYR A 136 -11.87 9.48 -3.28
C TYR A 136 -12.53 8.14 -3.64
N TYR A 137 -12.25 7.08 -2.89
CA TYR A 137 -12.91 5.78 -3.09
C TYR A 137 -14.44 5.85 -3.01
N GLN A 138 -14.99 6.69 -2.13
CA GLN A 138 -16.45 6.88 -2.03
C GLN A 138 -17.06 7.58 -3.24
N MET A 139 -16.32 8.51 -3.85
CA MET A 139 -16.76 9.26 -5.02
C MET A 139 -16.56 8.50 -6.33
N GLU A 140 -15.55 7.63 -6.36
CA GLU A 140 -15.18 6.90 -7.57
C GLU A 140 -16.19 5.79 -7.89
N VAL A 141 -16.72 5.81 -9.11
CA VAL A 141 -17.70 4.82 -9.60
C VAL A 141 -17.07 3.78 -10.53
N ARG A 142 -15.91 4.10 -11.12
CA ARG A 142 -15.20 3.24 -12.07
C ARG A 142 -14.48 2.12 -11.30
N TRP A 143 -14.88 0.88 -11.58
CA TRP A 143 -14.29 -0.28 -10.92
C TRP A 143 -12.79 -0.49 -11.14
N PRO A 144 -12.22 -0.23 -12.34
CA PRO A 144 -10.77 -0.29 -12.54
C PRO A 144 -9.97 0.58 -11.56
N ILE A 145 -10.50 1.74 -11.19
CA ILE A 145 -9.86 2.61 -10.19
C ILE A 145 -10.17 2.14 -8.77
N ARG A 146 -11.44 1.80 -8.47
CA ARG A 146 -11.82 1.30 -7.14
C ARG A 146 -11.03 0.04 -6.73
N GLN A 147 -10.80 -0.90 -7.65
CA GLN A 147 -10.00 -2.09 -7.34
C GLN A 147 -8.54 -1.75 -7.01
N LEU A 148 -7.95 -0.76 -7.70
CA LEU A 148 -6.60 -0.31 -7.43
C LEU A 148 -6.51 0.45 -6.11
N LEU A 149 -7.53 1.26 -5.77
CA LEU A 149 -7.65 1.88 -4.45
C LEU A 149 -7.76 0.82 -3.35
N ILE A 150 -8.59 -0.22 -3.52
CA ILE A 150 -8.69 -1.34 -2.57
C ILE A 150 -7.33 -2.02 -2.39
N LYS A 151 -6.60 -2.27 -3.48
CA LYS A 151 -5.26 -2.88 -3.42
C LYS A 151 -4.27 -1.96 -2.70
N ALA A 152 -4.25 -0.67 -3.00
CA ALA A 152 -3.41 0.31 -2.32
C ALA A 152 -3.68 0.32 -0.81
N LEU A 153 -4.95 0.37 -0.39
CA LEU A 153 -5.34 0.32 1.01
C LEU A 153 -4.94 -1.00 1.70
N CYS A 154 -5.07 -2.14 1.01
CA CYS A 154 -4.58 -3.43 1.51
C CYS A 154 -3.07 -3.40 1.80
N VAL A 155 -2.27 -2.85 0.89
CA VAL A 155 -0.82 -2.74 1.05
C VAL A 155 -0.48 -1.74 2.16
N MET A 156 -1.19 -0.61 2.26
CA MET A 156 -1.00 0.35 3.35
C MET A 156 -1.23 -0.30 4.72
N CYS A 157 -2.29 -1.11 4.88
CA CYS A 157 -2.54 -1.86 6.11
C CYS A 157 -1.41 -2.84 6.46
N ALA A 158 -0.81 -3.48 5.45
CA ALA A 158 0.29 -4.42 5.67
C ALA A 158 1.59 -3.72 6.10
N VAL A 159 1.85 -2.52 5.58
CA VAL A 159 3.08 -1.76 5.85
C VAL A 159 2.99 -0.90 7.11
N HIS A 160 1.80 -0.36 7.39
CA HIS A 160 1.53 0.58 8.48
C HIS A 160 0.25 0.23 9.25
N PRO A 161 0.35 -0.58 10.33
CA PRO A 161 -0.82 -1.06 11.07
C PRO A 161 -1.82 0.00 11.57
N PRO A 162 -1.43 1.23 11.96
CA PRO A 162 -2.38 2.28 12.33
C PRO A 162 -3.42 2.61 11.24
N VAL A 163 -3.11 2.33 9.97
CA VAL A 163 -4.06 2.48 8.86
C VAL A 163 -5.30 1.63 9.09
N ILE A 164 -5.17 0.43 9.65
CA ILE A 164 -6.31 -0.48 9.92
C ILE A 164 -7.36 0.23 10.78
N SER A 165 -6.93 0.90 11.85
CA SER A 165 -7.85 1.62 12.73
C SER A 165 -8.49 2.83 12.04
N ILE A 166 -7.75 3.53 11.17
CA ILE A 166 -8.31 4.62 10.33
C ILE A 166 -9.40 4.08 9.41
N LEU A 167 -9.15 2.94 8.74
CA LEU A 167 -10.13 2.31 7.86
C LEU A 167 -11.36 1.83 8.63
N LEU A 168 -11.15 1.17 9.77
CA LEU A 168 -12.20 0.64 10.64
C LEU A 168 -13.14 1.74 11.15
N ASN A 169 -12.61 2.93 11.42
CA ASN A 169 -13.39 4.07 11.91
C ASN A 169 -13.92 4.98 10.79
N SER A 170 -13.62 4.65 9.53
CA SER A 170 -14.19 5.32 8.36
C SER A 170 -15.47 4.64 7.91
N VAL A 171 -16.17 5.26 6.98
CA VAL A 171 -17.33 4.70 6.28
C VAL A 171 -17.00 3.52 5.33
N LEU A 172 -15.72 3.27 5.04
CA LEU A 172 -15.27 2.27 4.08
C LEU A 172 -15.85 0.85 4.32
N PRO A 173 -15.93 0.33 5.56
CA PRO A 173 -16.47 -1.01 5.79
C PRO A 173 -17.93 -1.13 5.34
N MET A 174 -18.74 -0.08 5.57
CA MET A 174 -20.14 -0.05 5.16
C MET A 174 -20.26 0.02 3.63
N GLU A 175 -19.43 0.82 2.97
CA GLU A 175 -19.38 0.92 1.51
C GLU A 175 -18.98 -0.39 0.84
N LEU A 176 -17.98 -1.10 1.39
CA LEU A 176 -17.55 -2.40 0.88
C LEU A 176 -18.65 -3.45 1.03
N ALA A 177 -19.30 -3.51 2.19
CA ALA A 177 -20.41 -4.45 2.43
C ALA A 177 -21.57 -4.20 1.46
N ARG A 178 -21.98 -2.94 1.30
CA ARG A 178 -23.02 -2.52 0.35
C ARG A 178 -22.66 -2.88 -1.09
N ASP A 179 -21.42 -2.61 -1.50
CA ASP A 179 -20.93 -2.92 -2.85
C ASP A 179 -20.94 -4.43 -3.11
N MET A 180 -20.52 -5.24 -2.14
CA MET A 180 -20.53 -6.71 -2.22
C MET A 180 -21.95 -7.26 -2.39
N MET A 181 -22.89 -6.82 -1.55
CA MET A 181 -24.30 -7.26 -1.62
C MET A 181 -24.98 -6.82 -2.92
N SER A 182 -24.54 -5.73 -3.53
CA SER A 182 -25.08 -5.22 -4.80
C SER A 182 -24.47 -5.88 -6.04
N ASN A 183 -23.28 -6.49 -5.93
CA ASN A 183 -22.50 -7.01 -7.06
C ASN A 183 -22.13 -8.50 -6.90
N THR A 184 -23.09 -9.32 -6.49
CA THR A 184 -22.90 -10.73 -6.09
C THR A 184 -22.36 -11.67 -7.17
N ARG A 185 -22.40 -11.27 -8.45
CA ARG A 185 -21.88 -12.07 -9.58
C ARG A 185 -20.47 -11.69 -10.00
N ASN A 186 -19.90 -10.62 -9.46
CA ASN A 186 -18.57 -10.17 -9.85
C ASN A 186 -17.53 -10.69 -8.84
N ILE A 187 -16.99 -11.88 -9.13
CA ILE A 187 -16.02 -12.54 -8.24
C ILE A 187 -14.82 -11.64 -7.94
N SER A 188 -14.24 -10.99 -8.95
CA SER A 188 -13.12 -10.06 -8.73
C SER A 188 -13.47 -8.94 -7.74
N ARG A 189 -14.68 -8.36 -7.84
CA ARG A 189 -15.16 -7.37 -6.86
C ARG A 189 -15.26 -7.95 -5.47
N LEU A 190 -15.91 -9.09 -5.34
CA LEU A 190 -16.13 -9.75 -4.07
C LEU A 190 -14.82 -10.15 -3.40
N THR A 191 -13.87 -10.72 -4.14
CA THR A 191 -12.56 -11.12 -3.62
C THR A 191 -11.74 -9.93 -3.14
N ASN A 192 -11.71 -8.84 -3.91
CA ASN A 192 -10.96 -7.64 -3.51
C ASN A 192 -11.59 -6.96 -2.29
N SER A 193 -12.91 -6.80 -2.29
CA SER A 193 -13.64 -6.17 -1.18
C SER A 193 -13.58 -7.01 0.09
N SER A 194 -13.71 -8.34 -0.01
CA SER A 194 -13.60 -9.24 1.13
C SER A 194 -12.19 -9.25 1.70
N ALA A 195 -11.14 -9.27 0.85
CA ALA A 195 -9.75 -9.21 1.31
C ALA A 195 -9.45 -7.96 2.14
N LEU A 196 -10.00 -6.80 1.73
CA LEU A 196 -9.83 -5.56 2.50
C LEU A 196 -10.66 -5.58 3.79
N LEU A 197 -11.92 -6.01 3.75
CA LEU A 197 -12.75 -6.16 4.95
C LEU A 197 -12.11 -7.09 5.99
N THR A 198 -11.57 -8.23 5.55
CA THR A 198 -10.83 -9.16 6.42
C THR A 198 -9.66 -8.48 7.10
N ARG A 199 -8.88 -7.64 6.37
CA ARG A 199 -7.78 -6.88 6.98
C ARG A 199 -8.29 -5.84 7.97
N ILE A 200 -9.33 -5.09 7.61
CA ILE A 200 -9.92 -4.05 8.47
C ILE A 200 -10.37 -4.63 9.82
N PHE A 201 -11.01 -5.80 9.81
CA PHE A 201 -11.51 -6.44 11.02
C PHE A 201 -10.50 -7.36 11.73
N SER A 202 -9.28 -7.51 11.18
CA SER A 202 -8.29 -8.47 11.69
C SER A 202 -7.72 -8.16 13.08
N THR A 203 -7.80 -6.91 13.55
CA THR A 203 -7.25 -6.50 14.85
C THR A 203 -8.20 -6.78 16.01
N GLY A 204 -9.48 -7.07 15.74
CA GLY A 204 -10.50 -7.25 16.77
C GLY A 204 -10.84 -5.97 17.54
N GLU A 205 -10.44 -4.80 17.03
CA GLU A 205 -10.83 -3.50 17.56
C GLU A 205 -12.35 -3.30 17.48
N SER A 206 -12.92 -2.62 18.47
CA SER A 206 -14.35 -2.27 18.46
C SER A 206 -14.66 -1.32 17.31
N MET A 207 -15.63 -1.68 16.47
CA MET A 207 -16.11 -0.82 15.39
C MET A 207 -17.19 0.17 15.87
N PRO A 208 -17.39 1.30 15.17
CA PRO A 208 -18.52 2.20 15.40
C PRO A 208 -19.87 1.48 15.32
N VAL A 209 -20.81 1.82 16.22
CA VAL A 209 -22.14 1.16 16.28
C VAL A 209 -22.92 1.33 14.97
N THR A 210 -22.76 2.46 14.28
CA THR A 210 -23.39 2.73 12.99
C THR A 210 -23.01 1.71 11.92
N HIS A 211 -21.85 1.04 12.05
CA HIS A 211 -21.43 0.02 11.10
C HIS A 211 -22.35 -1.20 11.15
N LEU A 212 -22.97 -1.51 12.29
CA LEU A 212 -23.89 -2.65 12.43
C LEU A 212 -25.11 -2.55 11.51
N GLU A 213 -25.44 -1.37 10.99
CA GLU A 213 -26.51 -1.21 10.01
C GLU A 213 -26.17 -1.86 8.66
N HIS A 214 -24.88 -1.97 8.32
CA HIS A 214 -24.42 -2.46 7.01
C HIS A 214 -23.55 -3.71 7.11
N VAL A 215 -22.80 -3.89 8.20
CA VAL A 215 -21.98 -5.09 8.49
C VAL A 215 -22.55 -5.89 9.67
N GLY A 216 -23.86 -5.81 9.89
CA GLY A 216 -24.59 -6.55 10.92
C GLY A 216 -25.11 -7.90 10.45
N SER A 217 -26.24 -8.33 11.03
CA SER A 217 -26.82 -9.66 10.81
C SER A 217 -27.11 -9.94 9.34
N GLU A 218 -27.62 -8.96 8.58
CA GLU A 218 -27.97 -9.15 7.17
C GLU A 218 -26.73 -9.46 6.32
N PHE A 219 -25.64 -8.72 6.53
CA PHE A 219 -24.38 -8.96 5.84
C PHE A 219 -23.77 -10.32 6.22
N VAL A 220 -23.84 -10.72 7.49
CA VAL A 220 -23.37 -12.05 7.91
C VAL A 220 -24.21 -13.16 7.27
N THR A 221 -25.54 -13.02 7.23
CA THR A 221 -26.41 -13.97 6.55
C THR A 221 -26.09 -14.05 5.05
N PHE A 222 -25.83 -12.90 4.41
CA PHE A 222 -25.35 -12.86 3.03
C PHE A 222 -24.05 -13.66 2.85
N LEU A 223 -23.04 -13.44 3.70
CA LEU A 223 -21.78 -14.18 3.62
C LEU A 223 -21.96 -15.69 3.81
N LEU A 224 -22.79 -16.10 4.78
CA LEU A 224 -23.08 -17.52 5.03
C LEU A 224 -23.80 -18.17 3.85
N ALA A 225 -24.80 -17.48 3.27
CA ALA A 225 -25.48 -17.95 2.08
C ALA A 225 -24.50 -18.10 0.90
N PHE A 226 -23.56 -17.17 0.75
CA PHE A 226 -22.55 -17.21 -0.31
C PHE A 226 -21.53 -18.35 -0.13
N ILE A 227 -21.25 -18.76 1.12
CA ILE A 227 -20.39 -19.91 1.41
C ILE A 227 -21.12 -21.24 1.15
N GLU A 228 -22.41 -21.31 1.50
CA GLU A 228 -23.24 -22.50 1.30
C GLU A 228 -23.59 -22.71 -0.19
N GLU A 229 -23.88 -21.62 -0.89
CA GLU A 229 -24.26 -21.59 -2.31
C GLU A 229 -23.35 -20.61 -3.08
N PRO A 230 -22.10 -21.02 -3.39
CA PRO A 230 -21.18 -20.17 -4.14
C PRO A 230 -21.69 -19.90 -5.56
N PRO A 231 -21.39 -18.74 -6.17
CA PRO A 231 -21.82 -18.43 -7.53
C PRO A 231 -21.23 -19.41 -8.53
N GLU A 232 -21.97 -19.69 -9.60
CA GLU A 232 -21.50 -20.52 -10.72
C GLU A 232 -20.18 -20.00 -11.34
N THR A 233 -19.94 -18.69 -11.26
CA THR A 233 -18.73 -18.03 -11.75
C THR A 233 -17.48 -18.26 -10.89
N ASP A 234 -17.59 -18.97 -9.76
CA ASP A 234 -16.50 -19.31 -8.84
C ASP A 234 -15.86 -20.68 -9.16
N SER A 235 -16.00 -21.17 -10.40
CA SER A 235 -15.51 -22.47 -10.87
C SER A 235 -14.15 -22.42 -11.57
#